data_AF-A0A9X5I4F9-F1
#
_entry.id   AF-A0A9X5I4F9-F1
#
_cell.length_a   1.000
_cell.length_b   1.000
_cell.length_c   1.000
_cell.angle_alpha   90.00
_cell.angle_beta   90.00
_cell.angle_gamma   90.00
#
_symmetry.space_group_name_H-M   'P 1'
#
loop_
_entity.id
_entity.type
_entity.pdbx_description
1 polymer ?
#
loop_
_entity_poly.entity_id
_entity_poly.type
_entity_poly.pdbx_seq_one_letter_code
_entity_poly.pdbx_strand_id
1 'polypeptide(L)'
;MTRDLELKPSLAKPLGQYLVEAGIITSAQLETALEEQQQTEKCIGEILSARGWVKQETIEYVMKKIVLPEREIGEQKFLDETLFQPNNRFATSQNIYLSPQKIVRFLLVSAFSVIFLCVLVQVSTYLLPGYPLQDTLVSLFNIDGEQTIPAFFSWSLLLFCALLLGAISYSKKINREPYATHWTALAIIFFYLYLDEAIGIHERIGWIVTDKFKPSGFFYFAWTIPGSILTIICFLAFLRFINSLPPKIKNLFLLSGGIYVGGALLVEMFNGYYKSLYGDRSMYYALTAVEEGMEMLGIVTFIYGLMTYISSSMKGIHLLVSIPAKKVKS
;
A
#
# COMPACT_ATOMS: atom_id res chain seq x y z
N MET A 1 22.68 -30.82 -36.20
CA MET A 1 21.88 -31.99 -36.62
C MET A 1 21.09 -32.44 -35.38
N THR A 2 20.14 -31.61 -34.91
CA THR A 2 18.67 -31.66 -35.13
C THR A 2 17.98 -32.89 -34.53
N ARG A 3 16.89 -32.60 -33.78
CA ARG A 3 15.86 -33.48 -33.19
C ARG A 3 16.24 -34.06 -31.82
N ASP A 4 15.52 -33.84 -30.72
CA ASP A 4 14.09 -33.62 -30.54
C ASP A 4 13.78 -32.57 -29.45
N LEU A 5 13.19 -31.45 -29.87
CA LEU A 5 12.31 -30.67 -29.00
C LEU A 5 11.02 -31.48 -28.88
N GLU A 6 10.93 -32.34 -27.87
CA GLU A 6 9.64 -32.87 -27.43
C GLU A 6 8.77 -31.67 -26.99
N LEU A 7 7.95 -31.22 -27.91
CA LEU A 7 6.88 -30.26 -27.66
C LEU A 7 5.89 -30.96 -26.71
N LYS A 8 6.03 -30.72 -25.39
CA LYS A 8 5.06 -31.19 -24.40
C LYS A 8 3.65 -30.78 -24.87
N PRO A 9 2.68 -31.72 -24.97
CA PRO A 9 1.34 -31.38 -25.43
C PRO A 9 0.75 -30.34 -24.49
N SER A 10 0.20 -29.27 -25.06
CA SER A 10 -0.52 -28.27 -24.27
C SER A 10 -1.59 -28.98 -23.45
N LEU A 11 -1.55 -28.84 -22.13
CA LEU A 11 -2.58 -29.33 -21.19
C LEU A 11 -3.99 -28.76 -21.48
N ALA A 12 -4.08 -27.82 -22.42
CA ALA A 12 -5.31 -27.27 -22.94
C ALA A 12 -6.04 -28.26 -23.86
N LYS A 13 -7.25 -28.61 -23.46
CA LYS A 13 -8.20 -29.35 -24.31
C LYS A 13 -8.33 -28.70 -25.70
N PRO A 14 -8.21 -29.46 -26.80
CA PRO A 14 -8.32 -28.93 -28.15
C PRO A 14 -9.77 -28.61 -28.52
N LEU A 15 -9.98 -27.61 -29.40
CA LEU A 15 -11.30 -27.14 -29.85
C LEU A 15 -12.22 -28.30 -30.30
N GLY A 16 -11.68 -29.26 -31.05
CA GLY A 16 -12.43 -30.41 -31.54
C GLY A 16 -13.12 -31.22 -30.43
N GLN A 17 -12.47 -31.39 -29.27
CA GLN A 17 -13.06 -32.11 -28.15
C GLN A 17 -14.22 -31.35 -27.50
N TYR A 18 -14.15 -30.01 -27.44
CA TYR A 18 -15.29 -29.20 -26.97
C TYR A 18 -16.50 -29.34 -27.90
N LEU A 19 -16.27 -29.38 -29.21
CA LEU A 19 -17.36 -29.52 -30.20
C LEU A 19 -17.99 -30.91 -30.15
N VAL A 20 -17.20 -31.97 -29.89
CA VAL A 20 -17.72 -33.33 -29.70
C VAL A 20 -18.55 -33.44 -28.42
N GLU A 21 -18.04 -32.94 -27.29
CA GLU A 21 -18.77 -33.01 -26.02
C GLU A 21 -20.03 -32.16 -25.98
N ALA A 22 -20.04 -31.03 -26.68
CA ALA A 22 -21.23 -30.22 -26.86
C ALA A 22 -22.26 -30.85 -27.83
N GLY A 23 -21.93 -31.99 -28.45
CA GLY A 23 -22.77 -32.66 -29.45
C GLY A 23 -22.91 -31.88 -30.76
N ILE A 24 -22.03 -30.90 -31.01
CA ILE A 24 -22.04 -30.06 -32.22
C ILE A 24 -21.47 -30.84 -33.40
N ILE A 25 -20.48 -31.71 -33.16
CA ILE A 25 -19.94 -32.66 -34.14
C ILE A 25 -19.82 -34.05 -33.50
N THR A 26 -19.72 -35.08 -34.34
CA THR A 26 -19.46 -36.45 -33.91
C THR A 26 -17.97 -36.75 -33.85
N SER A 27 -17.57 -37.77 -33.08
CA SER A 27 -16.17 -38.23 -33.03
C SER A 27 -15.62 -38.63 -34.40
N ALA A 28 -16.47 -39.24 -35.25
CA ALA A 28 -16.09 -39.60 -36.62
C ALA A 28 -15.82 -38.35 -37.49
N GLN A 29 -16.64 -37.30 -37.38
CA GLN A 29 -16.40 -36.03 -38.07
C GLN A 29 -15.11 -35.35 -37.60
N LEU A 30 -14.80 -35.42 -36.31
CA LEU A 30 -13.55 -34.89 -35.77
C LEU A 30 -12.34 -35.66 -36.31
N GLU A 31 -12.40 -36.99 -36.36
CA GLU A 31 -11.32 -37.83 -36.88
C GLU A 31 -11.04 -37.53 -38.35
N THR A 32 -12.08 -37.48 -39.19
CA THR A 32 -11.95 -37.09 -40.61
C THR A 32 -11.36 -35.70 -40.77
N ALA A 33 -11.75 -34.74 -39.92
CA ALA A 33 -11.21 -33.38 -39.99
C ALA A 33 -9.74 -33.31 -39.55
N LEU A 34 -9.31 -34.15 -38.60
CA LEU A 34 -7.91 -34.26 -38.17
C LEU A 34 -7.02 -34.91 -39.22
N GLU A 35 -7.51 -35.93 -39.93
CA GLU A 35 -6.81 -36.53 -41.08
C GLU A 35 -6.59 -35.49 -42.19
N GLU A 36 -7.61 -34.69 -42.51
CA GLU A 36 -7.47 -33.61 -43.47
C GLU A 36 -6.53 -32.50 -42.98
N GLN A 37 -6.53 -32.19 -41.68
CA GLN A 37 -5.60 -31.24 -41.08
C GLN A 37 -4.14 -31.71 -41.16
N GLN A 38 -3.87 -33.02 -41.21
CA GLN A 38 -2.50 -33.52 -41.40
C GLN A 38 -2.02 -33.40 -42.85
N GLN A 39 -2.96 -33.38 -43.80
CA GLN A 39 -2.67 -33.27 -45.23
C GLN A 39 -2.77 -31.82 -45.76
N THR A 40 -3.28 -30.90 -44.94
CA THR A 40 -3.51 -29.49 -45.31
C THR A 40 -2.98 -28.56 -44.22
N GLU A 41 -2.55 -27.36 -44.57
CA GLU A 41 -2.13 -26.35 -43.57
C GLU A 41 -3.33 -25.62 -42.90
N LYS A 42 -4.56 -26.11 -43.09
CA LYS A 42 -5.78 -25.45 -42.60
C LYS A 42 -6.02 -25.70 -41.12
N CYS A 43 -6.64 -24.75 -40.44
CA CYS A 43 -7.03 -24.94 -39.05
C CYS A 43 -8.24 -25.88 -38.94
N ILE A 44 -8.32 -26.69 -37.87
CA ILE A 44 -9.43 -27.64 -37.67
C ILE A 44 -10.81 -26.98 -37.74
N GLY A 45 -10.95 -25.75 -37.22
CA GLY A 45 -12.21 -24.99 -37.31
C GLY A 45 -12.59 -24.63 -38.74
N GLU A 46 -11.61 -24.28 -39.57
CA GLU A 46 -11.84 -23.95 -40.98
C GLU A 46 -12.27 -25.19 -41.78
N ILE A 47 -11.69 -26.36 -41.49
CA ILE A 47 -12.07 -27.63 -42.11
C ILE A 47 -13.50 -28.02 -41.74
N LEU A 48 -13.85 -27.92 -40.45
CA LEU A 48 -15.20 -28.21 -39.96
C LEU A 48 -16.26 -27.27 -40.57
N SER A 49 -15.89 -25.99 -40.78
CA SER A 49 -16.77 -25.01 -41.43
C SER A 49 -16.87 -25.22 -42.94
N ALA A 50 -15.76 -25.52 -43.63
CA ALA A 50 -15.74 -25.75 -45.07
C ALA A 50 -16.56 -26.99 -45.47
N ARG A 51 -16.61 -28.02 -44.60
CA ARG A 51 -17.44 -29.21 -44.79
C ARG A 51 -18.91 -29.03 -44.40
N GLY A 52 -19.28 -27.85 -43.87
CA GLY A 52 -20.65 -27.53 -43.47
C GLY A 52 -21.12 -28.22 -42.18
N TRP A 53 -20.20 -28.79 -41.39
CA TRP A 53 -20.54 -29.50 -40.15
C TRP A 53 -20.76 -28.55 -38.98
N VAL A 54 -20.09 -27.39 -38.98
CA VAL A 54 -20.26 -26.35 -37.97
C VAL A 54 -20.21 -25.00 -38.65
N LYS A 55 -21.09 -24.06 -38.27
CA LYS A 55 -21.01 -22.68 -38.79
C LYS A 55 -19.80 -21.94 -38.20
N GLN A 56 -19.14 -21.11 -39.01
CA GLN A 56 -17.99 -20.32 -38.58
C GLN A 56 -18.30 -19.47 -37.33
N GLU A 57 -19.50 -18.90 -37.24
CA GLU A 57 -19.92 -18.08 -36.08
C GLU A 57 -20.00 -18.90 -34.79
N THR A 58 -20.33 -20.19 -34.90
CA THR A 58 -20.37 -21.11 -33.73
C THR A 58 -18.96 -21.41 -33.25
N ILE A 59 -18.02 -21.60 -34.18
CA ILE A 59 -16.60 -21.83 -33.86
C ILE A 59 -16.02 -20.60 -33.15
N GLU A 60 -16.27 -19.41 -33.69
CA GLU A 60 -15.83 -18.15 -33.09
C GLU A 60 -16.43 -17.94 -31.69
N TYR A 61 -17.71 -18.26 -31.52
CA TYR A 61 -18.38 -18.16 -30.22
C TYR A 61 -17.73 -19.09 -29.18
N VAL A 62 -17.55 -20.38 -29.52
CA VAL A 62 -16.93 -21.38 -28.63
C VAL A 62 -15.49 -21.00 -28.30
N MET A 63 -14.72 -20.53 -29.28
CA MET A 63 -13.36 -20.05 -29.06
C MET A 63 -13.32 -18.88 -28.09
N LYS A 64 -14.16 -17.85 -28.30
CA LYS A 64 -14.16 -16.63 -27.50
C LYS A 64 -14.72 -16.79 -26.10
N LYS A 65 -15.74 -17.64 -25.92
CA LYS A 65 -16.48 -17.75 -24.66
C LYS A 65 -16.08 -18.93 -23.78
N ILE A 66 -15.48 -19.96 -24.36
CA ILE A 66 -15.17 -21.21 -23.64
C ILE A 66 -13.67 -21.51 -23.71
N VAL A 67 -13.14 -21.71 -24.92
CA VAL A 67 -11.78 -22.24 -25.09
C VAL A 67 -10.71 -21.26 -24.62
N LEU A 68 -10.78 -19.98 -25.01
CA LEU A 68 -9.76 -18.99 -24.61
C LEU A 68 -9.77 -18.72 -23.09
N PRO A 69 -10.92 -18.46 -22.43
CA PRO A 69 -10.95 -18.29 -20.98
C PRO A 69 -10.46 -19.52 -20.19
N GLU A 70 -10.83 -20.73 -20.62
CA GLU A 70 -10.41 -21.96 -19.92
C GLU A 70 -8.91 -22.23 -20.08
N ARG A 71 -8.32 -21.84 -21.21
CA ARG A 71 -6.87 -21.86 -21.42
C ARG A 71 -6.14 -20.86 -20.55
N GLU A 72 -6.67 -19.64 -20.43
CA GLU A 72 -6.11 -18.62 -19.52
C GLU A 72 -6.14 -19.12 -18.07
N ILE A 73 -7.25 -19.72 -17.62
CA ILE A 73 -7.36 -20.30 -16.27
C ILE A 73 -6.38 -21.47 -16.08
N GLY A 74 -6.25 -22.35 -17.08
CA GLY A 74 -5.34 -23.50 -17.05
C GLY A 74 -3.87 -23.09 -17.01
N GLU A 75 -3.47 -22.08 -17.78
CA GLU A 75 -2.12 -21.50 -17.75
C GLU A 75 -1.83 -20.80 -16.42
N GLN A 76 -2.81 -20.09 -15.87
CA GLN A 76 -2.68 -19.44 -14.56
C GLN A 76 -2.55 -20.46 -13.43
N LYS A 77 -3.35 -21.54 -13.48
CA LYS A 77 -3.28 -22.66 -12.54
C LYS A 77 -2.00 -23.45 -12.68
N PHE A 78 -1.49 -23.64 -13.89
CA PHE A 78 -0.18 -24.26 -14.12
C PHE A 78 0.96 -23.36 -13.64
N LEU A 79 0.89 -22.05 -13.86
CA LEU A 79 1.84 -21.09 -13.29
C LEU A 79 1.82 -21.14 -11.77
N ASP A 80 0.63 -21.16 -11.15
CA ASP A 80 0.50 -21.37 -9.70
C ASP A 80 1.00 -22.76 -9.26
N GLU A 81 0.69 -23.86 -9.95
CA GLU A 81 1.17 -25.18 -9.52
C GLU A 81 2.68 -25.37 -9.75
N THR A 82 3.26 -24.78 -10.80
CA THR A 82 4.69 -24.91 -11.12
C THR A 82 5.55 -23.92 -10.33
N LEU A 83 5.04 -22.73 -10.02
CA LEU A 83 5.70 -21.78 -9.10
C LEU A 83 5.54 -22.20 -7.63
N PHE A 84 4.56 -23.04 -7.29
CA PHE A 84 4.26 -23.47 -5.92
C PHE A 84 4.46 -24.98 -5.66
N GLN A 85 5.23 -25.71 -6.48
CA GLN A 85 5.61 -27.09 -6.12
C GLN A 85 6.63 -27.12 -4.96
N PRO A 86 6.33 -27.82 -3.84
CA PRO A 86 7.20 -27.90 -2.66
C PRO A 86 8.25 -29.02 -2.79
N ASN A 87 8.78 -29.26 -3.98
CA ASN A 87 9.80 -30.27 -4.22
C ASN A 87 11.16 -29.62 -4.51
N ASN A 88 11.63 -28.85 -3.54
CA ASN A 88 13.06 -28.68 -3.34
C ASN A 88 13.34 -28.94 -1.87
N ARG A 89 14.18 -29.95 -1.58
CA ARG A 89 14.68 -30.30 -0.24
C ARG A 89 15.61 -29.22 0.35
N PHE A 90 15.53 -27.98 -0.14
CA PHE A 90 16.30 -26.84 0.32
C PHE A 90 15.33 -25.68 0.58
N ALA A 91 15.12 -25.42 1.87
CA ALA A 91 14.51 -24.23 2.46
C ALA A 91 13.09 -23.85 1.97
N THR A 92 12.08 -24.34 2.69
CA THR A 92 10.77 -23.69 2.78
C THR A 92 10.93 -22.30 3.41
N SER A 93 11.14 -21.26 2.59
CA SER A 93 10.92 -19.89 3.05
C SER A 93 9.41 -19.75 3.30
N GLN A 94 9.01 -19.61 4.56
CA GLN A 94 7.62 -19.25 4.87
C GLN A 94 7.34 -17.87 4.28
N ASN A 95 6.55 -17.84 3.21
CA ASN A 95 6.08 -16.61 2.59
C ASN A 95 4.94 -16.05 3.45
N ILE A 96 5.25 -15.05 4.28
CA ILE A 96 4.23 -14.35 5.08
C ILE A 96 3.58 -13.28 4.21
N TYR A 97 2.31 -13.49 3.85
CA TYR A 97 1.51 -12.47 3.17
C TYR A 97 1.04 -11.41 4.15
N LEU A 98 1.49 -10.17 3.93
CA LEU A 98 1.15 -9.02 4.76
C LEU A 98 -0.28 -8.52 4.42
N SER A 99 -1.27 -8.94 5.21
CA SER A 99 -2.65 -8.46 5.07
C SER A 99 -2.76 -6.99 5.51
N PRO A 100 -3.29 -6.08 4.67
CA PRO A 100 -3.45 -4.66 5.01
C PRO A 100 -4.23 -4.45 6.31
N GLN A 101 -5.29 -5.22 6.51
CA GLN A 101 -6.17 -5.12 7.68
C GLN A 101 -5.47 -5.53 8.98
N LYS A 102 -4.64 -6.58 8.93
CA LYS A 102 -3.93 -7.07 10.12
C LYS A 102 -2.84 -6.09 10.56
N ILE A 103 -2.07 -5.56 9.62
CA ILE A 103 -1.05 -4.55 9.90
C ILE A 103 -1.68 -3.30 10.48
N VAL A 104 -2.70 -2.75 9.82
CA VAL A 104 -3.34 -1.52 10.27
C VAL A 104 -4.00 -1.69 11.62
N ARG A 105 -4.66 -2.83 11.89
CA ARG A 105 -5.19 -3.13 13.22
C ARG A 105 -4.10 -3.15 14.28
N PHE A 106 -2.96 -3.77 13.99
CA PHE A 106 -1.81 -3.76 14.90
C PHE A 106 -1.30 -2.34 15.13
N LEU A 107 -1.11 -1.54 14.07
CA LEU A 107 -0.65 -0.16 14.17
C LEU A 107 -1.63 0.74 14.95
N LEU A 108 -2.95 0.58 14.76
CA LEU A 108 -3.96 1.33 15.52
C LEU A 108 -3.93 0.98 17.00
N VAL A 109 -3.80 -0.31 17.35
CA VAL A 109 -3.69 -0.73 18.76
C VAL A 109 -2.40 -0.19 19.37
N SER A 110 -1.28 -0.23 18.65
CA SER A 110 -0.01 0.35 19.08
C SER A 110 -0.11 1.86 19.28
N ALA A 111 -0.68 2.59 18.32
CA ALA A 111 -0.89 4.04 18.41
C ALA A 111 -1.74 4.41 19.63
N PHE A 112 -2.88 3.73 19.81
CA PHE A 112 -3.73 3.94 20.97
C PHE A 112 -3.01 3.63 22.28
N SER A 113 -2.21 2.55 22.32
CA SER A 113 -1.45 2.17 23.51
C SER A 113 -0.38 3.20 23.86
N VAL A 114 0.32 3.74 22.85
CA VAL A 114 1.32 4.81 23.02
C VAL A 114 0.66 6.06 23.60
N ILE A 115 -0.40 6.57 22.96
CA ILE A 115 -1.12 7.77 23.42
C ILE A 115 -1.68 7.55 24.84
N PHE A 116 -2.27 6.38 25.10
CA PHE A 116 -2.79 6.04 26.42
C PHE A 116 -1.69 6.05 27.49
N LEU A 117 -0.52 5.50 27.20
CA LEU A 117 0.63 5.53 28.12
C LEU A 117 1.15 6.95 28.34
N CYS A 118 1.23 7.79 27.31
CA CYS A 118 1.61 9.20 27.46
C CYS A 118 0.65 9.95 28.40
N VAL A 119 -0.66 9.79 28.18
CA VAL A 119 -1.69 10.39 29.05
C VAL A 119 -1.61 9.83 30.47
N LEU A 120 -1.41 8.53 30.64
CA LEU A 120 -1.28 7.90 31.96
C LEU A 120 -0.06 8.42 32.72
N VAL A 121 1.10 8.56 32.05
CA VAL A 121 2.30 9.13 32.63
C VAL A 121 2.05 10.58 33.03
N GLN A 122 1.44 11.39 32.15
CA GLN A 122 1.10 12.77 32.47
C GLN A 122 0.17 12.88 33.69
N VAL A 123 -0.89 12.07 33.75
CA VAL A 123 -1.83 12.04 34.89
C VAL A 123 -1.14 11.59 36.18
N SER A 124 -0.21 10.63 36.10
CA SER A 124 0.53 10.16 37.27
C SER A 124 1.36 11.25 37.93
N THR A 125 1.93 12.18 37.14
CA THR A 125 2.68 13.33 37.70
C THR A 125 1.80 14.26 38.54
N TYR A 126 0.50 14.31 38.25
CA TYR A 126 -0.47 15.12 38.99
C TYR A 126 -1.02 14.40 40.21
N LEU A 127 -1.35 13.11 40.09
CA LEU A 127 -1.98 12.33 41.16
C LEU A 127 -1.00 11.80 42.20
N LEU A 128 0.22 11.46 41.78
CA LEU A 128 1.24 10.84 42.61
C LEU A 128 2.57 11.56 42.39
N PRO A 129 2.76 12.80 42.87
CA PRO A 129 4.02 13.50 42.66
C PRO A 129 5.17 12.86 43.46
N GLY A 130 6.34 12.72 42.83
CA GLY A 130 7.61 12.32 43.47
C GLY A 130 7.83 10.81 43.60
N TYR A 131 7.20 9.97 42.78
CA TYR A 131 7.39 8.52 42.83
C TYR A 131 8.71 8.08 42.18
N PRO A 132 9.29 6.93 42.59
CA PRO A 132 10.49 6.39 41.95
C PRO A 132 10.28 6.18 40.45
N LEU A 133 11.28 6.56 39.63
CA LEU A 133 11.26 6.50 38.15
C LEU A 133 10.38 7.53 37.43
N GLN A 134 9.74 8.47 38.14
CA GLN A 134 8.91 9.50 37.51
C GLN A 134 9.65 10.25 36.39
N ASP A 135 10.84 10.78 36.66
CA ASP A 135 11.60 11.57 35.67
C ASP A 135 11.95 10.74 34.42
N THR A 136 12.27 9.46 34.61
CA THR A 136 12.56 8.53 33.52
C THR A 136 11.31 8.29 32.67
N LEU A 137 10.16 8.05 33.29
CA LEU A 137 8.91 7.81 32.57
C LEU A 137 8.43 9.05 31.83
N VAL A 138 8.50 10.22 32.48
CA VAL A 138 8.18 11.52 31.87
C VAL A 138 9.11 11.78 30.70
N SER A 139 10.42 11.55 30.83
CA SER A 139 11.36 11.73 29.71
C SER A 139 11.09 10.78 28.53
N LEU A 140 10.61 9.55 28.78
CA LEU A 140 10.37 8.57 27.72
C LEU A 140 9.01 8.74 27.02
N PHE A 141 8.01 9.20 27.75
CA PHE A 141 6.62 9.34 27.29
C PHE A 141 6.14 10.80 27.25
N ASN A 142 7.06 11.76 27.25
CA ASN A 142 6.71 13.15 26.98
C ASN A 142 6.14 13.22 25.56
N ILE A 143 4.90 13.70 25.45
CA ILE A 143 4.18 13.75 24.18
C ILE A 143 4.63 14.92 23.30
N ASP A 144 5.18 15.97 23.92
CA ASP A 144 5.68 17.21 23.27
C ASP A 144 7.17 17.10 22.91
N GLY A 145 7.75 15.88 22.96
CA GLY A 145 9.19 15.67 22.89
C GLY A 145 9.64 14.85 21.68
N GLU A 146 10.67 15.33 20.98
CA GLU A 146 11.21 14.74 19.75
C GLU A 146 12.03 13.43 19.96
N GLN A 147 12.58 13.23 21.17
CA GLN A 147 13.42 12.07 21.51
C GLN A 147 12.71 11.11 22.47
N THR A 148 11.50 10.72 22.11
CA THR A 148 10.59 9.96 22.98
C THR A 148 10.02 8.74 22.27
N ILE A 149 9.35 7.85 23.01
CA ILE A 149 8.65 6.70 22.45
C ILE A 149 7.53 7.09 21.47
N PRO A 150 6.65 8.08 21.76
CA PRO A 150 5.66 8.53 20.78
C PRO A 150 6.30 9.07 19.50
N ALA A 151 7.32 9.94 19.60
CA ALA A 151 8.03 10.44 18.42
C ALA A 151 8.66 9.30 17.61
N PHE A 152 9.33 8.34 18.28
CA PHE A 152 9.85 7.12 17.66
C PHE A 152 8.81 6.39 16.82
N PHE A 153 7.61 6.25 17.39
CA PHE A 153 6.51 5.59 16.72
C PHE A 153 6.00 6.40 15.52
N SER A 154 5.78 7.71 15.67
CA SER A 154 5.34 8.64 14.61
C SER A 154 6.30 8.64 13.42
N TRP A 155 7.60 8.89 13.64
CA TRP A 155 8.55 8.92 12.52
C TRP A 155 8.74 7.53 11.90
N SER A 156 8.59 6.43 12.65
CA SER A 156 8.62 5.08 12.09
C SER A 156 7.45 4.82 11.13
N LEU A 157 6.26 5.33 11.45
CA LEU A 157 5.09 5.26 10.57
C LEU A 157 5.29 6.08 9.29
N LEU A 158 5.84 7.30 9.40
CA LEU A 158 6.16 8.14 8.24
C LEU A 158 7.20 7.50 7.33
N LEU A 159 8.25 6.91 7.90
CA LEU A 159 9.24 6.15 7.13
C LEU A 159 8.60 4.98 6.42
N PHE A 160 7.70 4.24 7.08
CA PHE A 160 6.98 3.13 6.44
C PHE A 160 6.11 3.61 5.28
N CYS A 161 5.41 4.75 5.42
CA CYS A 161 4.71 5.39 4.30
C CYS A 161 5.65 5.73 3.14
N ALA A 162 6.80 6.34 3.43
CA ALA A 162 7.79 6.71 2.41
C ALA A 162 8.29 5.47 1.64
N LEU A 163 8.53 4.36 2.34
CA LEU A 163 8.94 3.09 1.74
C LEU A 163 7.84 2.47 0.86
N LEU A 164 6.59 2.45 1.33
CA LEU A 164 5.44 1.97 0.55
C LEU A 164 5.23 2.83 -0.71
N LEU A 165 5.29 4.15 -0.59
CA LEU A 165 5.23 5.08 -1.72
C LEU A 165 6.39 4.87 -2.70
N GLY A 166 7.60 4.63 -2.19
CA GLY A 166 8.77 4.29 -2.98
C GLY A 166 8.57 3.00 -3.78
N ALA A 167 8.00 1.96 -3.16
CA ALA A 167 7.67 0.71 -3.84
C ALA A 167 6.61 0.90 -4.94
N ILE A 168 5.54 1.66 -4.66
CA ILE A 168 4.52 2.00 -5.67
C ILE A 168 5.16 2.77 -6.83
N SER A 169 5.95 3.79 -6.51
CA SER A 169 6.66 4.64 -7.48
C SER A 169 7.56 3.81 -8.40
N TYR A 170 8.37 2.91 -7.83
CA TYR A 170 9.27 2.03 -8.57
C TYR A 170 8.51 1.16 -9.57
N SER A 171 7.44 0.51 -9.13
CA SER A 171 6.61 -0.31 -10.00
C SER A 171 5.94 0.50 -11.12
N LYS A 172 5.38 1.68 -10.80
CA LYS A 172 4.77 2.56 -11.80
C LYS A 172 5.77 3.00 -12.88
N LYS A 173 7.02 3.27 -12.50
CA LYS A 173 8.09 3.63 -13.44
C LYS A 173 8.44 2.46 -14.37
N ILE A 174 8.60 1.26 -13.82
CA ILE A 174 8.92 0.05 -14.61
C ILE A 174 7.82 -0.24 -15.63
N ASN A 175 6.56 -0.16 -15.20
CA ASN A 175 5.40 -0.42 -16.05
C ASN A 175 5.05 0.77 -16.97
N ARG A 176 5.81 1.87 -16.91
CA ARG A 176 5.59 3.12 -17.68
C ARG A 176 4.17 3.67 -17.52
N GLU A 177 3.61 3.54 -16.32
CA GLU A 177 2.27 3.99 -16.01
C GLU A 177 2.24 5.51 -15.75
N PRO A 178 1.10 6.18 -16.02
CA PRO A 178 0.96 7.61 -15.78
C PRO A 178 1.14 7.93 -14.28
N TYR A 179 1.52 9.18 -13.99
CA TYR A 179 1.73 9.70 -12.64
C TYR A 179 2.83 9.03 -11.80
N ALA A 180 3.74 8.24 -12.39
CA ALA A 180 4.88 7.66 -11.69
C ALA A 180 5.77 8.71 -10.98
N THR A 181 5.91 9.90 -11.57
CA THR A 181 6.63 11.03 -10.96
C THR A 181 5.92 11.59 -9.73
N HIS A 182 4.59 11.56 -9.68
CA HIS A 182 3.81 12.05 -8.54
C HIS A 182 3.96 11.10 -7.35
N TRP A 183 3.94 9.78 -7.60
CA TRP A 183 4.28 8.79 -6.57
C TRP A 183 5.71 8.95 -6.05
N THR A 184 6.68 9.29 -6.92
CA THR A 184 8.05 9.63 -6.48
C THR A 184 8.06 10.87 -5.61
N ALA A 185 7.37 11.93 -6.02
CA ALA A 185 7.31 13.17 -5.27
C ALA A 185 6.66 12.97 -3.90
N LEU A 186 5.58 12.19 -3.80
CA LEU A 186 5.00 11.79 -2.50
C LEU A 186 5.99 11.01 -1.65
N ALA A 187 6.73 10.06 -2.20
CA ALA A 187 7.73 9.31 -1.45
C ALA A 187 8.81 10.24 -0.86
N ILE A 188 9.27 11.22 -1.65
CA ILE A 188 10.24 12.24 -1.20
C ILE A 188 9.63 13.13 -0.11
N ILE A 189 8.38 13.59 -0.27
CA ILE A 189 7.69 14.41 0.73
C ILE A 189 7.54 13.65 2.05
N PHE A 190 7.07 12.40 2.02
CA PHE A 190 6.94 11.59 3.24
C PHE A 190 8.29 11.25 3.87
N PHE A 191 9.34 11.08 3.07
CA PHE A 191 10.69 10.93 3.61
C PHE A 191 11.18 12.22 4.27
N TYR A 192 10.84 13.39 3.72
CA TYR A 192 11.10 14.67 4.37
C TYR A 192 10.32 14.82 5.68
N LEU A 193 9.03 14.48 5.71
CA LEU A 193 8.23 14.48 6.94
C LEU A 193 8.81 13.54 8.01
N TYR A 194 9.28 12.35 7.60
CA TYR A 194 10.02 11.46 8.50
C TYR A 194 11.26 12.13 9.10
N LEU A 195 12.06 12.83 8.29
CA LEU A 195 13.25 13.53 8.79
C LEU A 195 12.91 14.71 9.68
N ASP A 196 11.81 15.40 9.37
CA ASP A 196 11.29 16.49 10.17
C ASP A 196 10.89 15.99 11.56
N GLU A 197 10.03 14.98 11.63
CA GLU A 197 9.59 14.33 12.87
C GLU A 197 10.74 13.70 13.68
N ALA A 198 11.82 13.29 13.04
CA ALA A 198 12.96 12.70 13.74
C ALA A 198 13.93 13.74 14.32
N ILE A 199 13.91 15.00 13.83
CA ILE A 199 14.96 15.99 14.09
C ILE A 199 14.40 17.38 14.48
N GLY A 200 13.09 17.60 14.38
CA GLY A 200 12.39 18.87 14.64
C GLY A 200 12.81 19.98 13.68
N ILE A 201 12.69 19.79 12.36
CA ILE A 201 13.08 20.83 11.38
C ILE A 201 12.07 21.99 11.43
N HIS A 202 10.78 21.70 11.52
CA HIS A 202 9.72 22.69 11.59
C HIS A 202 9.85 23.56 12.85
N GLU A 203 10.28 23.00 13.99
CA GLU A 203 10.58 23.77 15.19
C GLU A 203 11.63 24.86 14.91
N ARG A 204 12.76 24.47 14.26
CA ARG A 204 13.84 25.40 13.90
C ARG A 204 13.37 26.51 12.98
N ILE A 205 12.53 26.17 12.00
CA ILE A 205 11.89 27.15 11.12
C ILE A 205 11.00 28.09 11.94
N GLY A 206 10.22 27.55 12.87
CA GLY A 206 9.38 28.29 13.80
C GLY A 206 10.17 29.32 14.59
N TRP A 207 11.33 28.95 15.15
CA TRP A 207 12.20 29.88 15.88
C TRP A 207 12.70 31.03 14.99
N ILE A 208 13.11 30.75 13.75
CA ILE A 208 13.57 31.77 12.79
C ILE A 208 12.46 32.76 12.44
N VAL A 209 11.24 32.28 12.23
CA VAL A 209 10.08 33.14 11.93
C VAL A 209 9.69 33.94 13.16
N THR A 210 9.73 33.33 14.34
CA THR A 210 9.39 33.98 15.62
C THR A 210 10.31 35.14 15.94
N ASP A 211 11.62 34.98 15.76
CA ASP A 211 12.61 36.04 16.00
C ASP A 211 12.33 37.30 15.15
N LYS A 212 11.90 37.10 13.90
CA LYS A 212 11.64 38.19 12.94
C LYS A 212 10.27 38.85 13.10
N PHE A 213 9.23 38.04 13.33
CA PHE A 213 7.83 38.50 13.22
C PHE A 213 7.06 38.49 14.53
N LYS A 214 7.59 37.84 15.59
CA LYS A 214 6.97 37.72 16.92
C LYS A 214 5.46 37.40 16.87
N PRO A 215 5.05 36.36 16.12
CA PRO A 215 3.66 36.00 16.01
C PRO A 215 3.10 35.51 17.35
N SER A 216 1.79 35.62 17.53
CA SER A 216 1.09 35.28 18.78
C SER A 216 -0.29 34.72 18.49
N GLY A 217 -0.98 34.24 19.53
CA GLY A 217 -2.29 33.60 19.39
C GLY A 217 -2.20 32.33 18.54
N PHE A 218 -3.03 32.22 17.50
CA PHE A 218 -3.06 31.03 16.62
C PHE A 218 -1.73 30.74 15.90
N PHE A 219 -0.88 31.75 15.73
CA PHE A 219 0.43 31.59 15.09
C PHE A 219 1.58 31.61 16.09
N TYR A 220 1.30 31.33 17.38
CA TYR A 220 2.32 31.22 18.42
C TYR A 220 3.42 30.24 18.00
N PHE A 221 3.04 29.08 17.46
CA PHE A 221 3.96 28.20 16.75
C PHE A 221 4.10 28.68 15.30
N ALA A 222 5.11 29.51 15.07
CA ALA A 222 5.25 30.28 13.84
C ALA A 222 5.47 29.43 12.58
N TRP A 223 5.90 28.17 12.72
CA TRP A 223 6.12 27.25 11.60
C TRP A 223 4.80 26.88 10.90
N THR A 224 3.66 26.95 11.59
CA THR A 224 2.33 26.73 11.01
C THR A 224 2.05 27.64 9.82
N ILE A 225 2.65 28.84 9.75
CA ILE A 225 2.52 29.76 8.62
C ILE A 225 3.16 29.17 7.34
N PRO A 226 4.49 28.94 7.26
CA PRO A 226 5.09 28.33 6.09
C PRO A 226 4.56 26.90 5.84
N GLY A 227 4.27 26.13 6.89
CA GLY A 227 3.68 24.79 6.79
C GLY A 227 2.32 24.79 6.10
N SER A 228 1.43 25.73 6.46
CA SER A 228 0.11 25.89 5.82
C SER A 228 0.23 26.27 4.35
N ILE A 229 1.10 27.23 4.02
CA ILE A 229 1.32 27.68 2.64
C ILE A 229 1.82 26.50 1.79
N LEU A 230 2.83 25.77 2.28
CA LEU A 230 3.39 24.62 1.59
C LEU A 230 2.34 23.52 1.39
N THR A 231 1.55 23.23 2.43
CA THR A 231 0.48 22.22 2.38
C THR A 231 -0.58 22.55 1.33
N ILE A 232 -1.02 23.81 1.24
CA ILE A 232 -1.98 24.25 0.21
C ILE A 232 -1.38 24.09 -1.20
N ILE A 233 -0.14 24.52 -1.40
CA ILE A 233 0.55 24.40 -2.69
C ILE A 233 0.67 22.92 -3.09
N CYS A 234 1.11 22.06 -2.18
CA CYS A 234 1.19 20.62 -2.40
C CYS A 234 -0.20 20.05 -2.73
N PHE A 235 -1.23 20.35 -1.95
CA PHE A 235 -2.58 19.83 -2.20
C PHE A 235 -3.08 20.19 -3.61
N LEU A 236 -2.93 21.46 -4.02
CA LEU A 236 -3.32 21.92 -5.35
C LEU A 236 -2.50 21.25 -6.46
N ALA A 237 -1.19 21.09 -6.27
CA ALA A 237 -0.31 20.41 -7.22
C ALA A 237 -0.68 18.94 -7.42
N PHE A 238 -1.07 18.24 -6.34
CA PHE A 238 -1.46 16.84 -6.37
C PHE A 238 -2.95 16.61 -6.64
N LEU A 239 -3.78 17.65 -6.73
CA LEU A 239 -5.24 17.50 -6.88
C LEU A 239 -5.63 16.70 -8.12
N ARG A 240 -4.97 16.95 -9.26
CA ARG A 240 -5.20 16.20 -10.51
C ARG A 240 -4.79 14.73 -10.36
N PHE A 241 -3.69 14.46 -9.67
CA PHE A 241 -3.22 13.12 -9.39
C PHE A 241 -4.19 12.37 -8.47
N ILE A 242 -4.61 12.98 -7.36
CA ILE A 242 -5.57 12.39 -6.41
C ILE A 242 -6.87 12.03 -7.12
N ASN A 243 -7.36 12.90 -8.02
CA ASN A 243 -8.57 12.65 -8.79
C ASN A 243 -8.45 11.52 -9.82
N SER A 244 -7.22 11.12 -10.19
CA SER A 244 -6.98 9.98 -11.08
C SER A 244 -7.01 8.62 -10.36
N LEU A 245 -6.98 8.61 -9.03
CA LEU A 245 -6.99 7.37 -8.24
C LEU A 245 -8.38 6.72 -8.20
N PRO A 246 -8.46 5.38 -8.02
CA PRO A 246 -9.73 4.70 -7.81
C PRO A 246 -10.53 5.33 -6.65
N PRO A 247 -11.87 5.43 -6.72
CA PRO A 247 -12.67 6.21 -5.76
C PRO A 247 -12.45 5.84 -4.29
N LYS A 248 -12.29 4.54 -4.00
CA LYS A 248 -12.01 4.05 -2.64
C LYS A 248 -10.67 4.57 -2.11
N ILE A 249 -9.62 4.55 -2.93
CA ILE A 249 -8.27 4.97 -2.56
C ILE A 249 -8.21 6.50 -2.45
N LYS A 250 -8.85 7.20 -3.39
CA LYS A 250 -8.99 8.66 -3.34
C LYS A 250 -9.58 9.13 -2.01
N ASN A 251 -10.70 8.53 -1.60
CA ASN A 251 -11.37 8.91 -0.35
C ASN A 251 -10.50 8.60 0.88
N LEU A 252 -9.78 7.47 0.88
CA LEU A 252 -8.84 7.14 1.95
C LEU A 252 -7.70 8.16 2.04
N PHE A 253 -7.13 8.59 0.91
CA PHE A 253 -6.06 9.60 0.87
C PHE A 253 -6.54 10.97 1.35
N LEU A 254 -7.74 11.38 0.94
CA LEU A 254 -8.33 12.64 1.39
C LEU A 254 -8.67 12.60 2.89
N LEU A 255 -9.22 11.49 3.37
CA LEU A 255 -9.50 11.29 4.79
C LEU A 255 -8.21 11.30 5.61
N SER A 256 -7.19 10.54 5.22
CA SER A 256 -5.93 10.49 5.95
C SER A 256 -5.22 11.84 5.94
N GLY A 257 -5.19 12.53 4.80
CA GLY A 257 -4.60 13.86 4.69
C GLY A 257 -5.35 14.89 5.54
N GLY A 258 -6.69 14.85 5.53
CA GLY A 258 -7.50 15.75 6.35
C GLY A 258 -7.33 15.53 7.85
N ILE A 259 -7.20 14.27 8.30
CA ILE A 259 -6.94 13.95 9.70
C ILE A 259 -5.53 14.42 10.10
N TYR A 260 -4.50 14.07 9.32
CA TYR A 260 -3.11 14.43 9.60
C TYR A 260 -2.89 15.94 9.63
N VAL A 261 -3.25 16.64 8.54
CA VAL A 261 -3.13 18.10 8.44
C VAL A 261 -4.02 18.81 9.46
N GLY A 262 -5.18 18.23 9.79
CA GLY A 262 -6.05 18.73 10.83
C GLY A 262 -5.39 18.72 12.20
N GLY A 263 -4.63 17.67 12.54
CA GLY A 263 -3.80 17.62 13.75
C GLY A 263 -2.67 18.64 13.66
N ALA A 264 -1.74 18.39 12.75
CA ALA A 264 -0.46 19.10 12.59
C ALA A 264 -0.58 20.62 12.41
N LEU A 265 -1.66 21.11 11.79
CA LEU A 265 -1.84 22.55 11.59
C LEU A 265 -2.97 23.11 12.45
N LEU A 266 -4.18 22.54 12.38
CA LEU A 266 -5.32 23.18 13.03
C LEU A 266 -5.25 23.01 14.55
N VAL A 267 -5.08 21.79 15.04
CA VAL A 267 -4.99 21.54 16.49
C VAL A 267 -3.78 22.25 17.06
N GLU A 268 -2.64 22.23 16.37
CA GLU A 268 -1.45 22.94 16.81
C GLU A 268 -1.66 24.47 16.89
N MET A 269 -2.32 25.08 15.91
CA MET A 269 -2.69 26.50 15.97
C MET A 269 -3.60 26.80 17.17
N PHE A 270 -4.54 25.91 17.49
CA PHE A 270 -5.35 26.03 18.71
C PHE A 270 -4.52 25.85 20.00
N ASN A 271 -3.55 24.94 19.99
CA ASN A 271 -2.59 24.75 21.08
C ASN A 271 -1.74 25.98 21.31
N GLY A 272 -1.21 26.57 20.25
CA GLY A 272 -0.47 27.83 20.28
C GLY A 272 -1.30 28.97 20.86
N TYR A 273 -2.57 29.09 20.43
CA TYR A 273 -3.50 30.08 20.98
C TYR A 273 -3.72 29.86 22.48
N TYR A 274 -4.00 28.63 22.91
CA TYR A 274 -4.21 28.30 24.31
C TYR A 274 -2.95 28.58 25.16
N LYS A 275 -1.78 28.13 24.69
CA LYS A 275 -0.49 28.32 25.35
C LYS A 275 -0.14 29.81 25.50
N SER A 276 -0.46 30.63 24.49
CA SER A 276 -0.25 32.08 24.55
C SER A 276 -1.06 32.79 25.64
N LEU A 277 -2.22 32.25 26.01
CA LEU A 277 -3.12 32.84 27.01
C LEU A 277 -2.90 32.27 28.41
N TYR A 278 -2.69 30.96 28.52
CA TYR A 278 -2.75 30.25 29.80
C TYR A 278 -1.43 29.57 30.22
N GLY A 279 -0.44 29.55 29.33
CA GLY A 279 0.82 28.82 29.53
C GLY A 279 0.64 27.29 29.52
N ASP A 280 1.62 26.57 30.08
CA ASP A 280 1.67 25.10 30.11
C ASP A 280 0.75 24.52 31.20
N ARG A 281 -0.57 24.56 30.97
CA ARG A 281 -1.60 23.98 31.85
C ARG A 281 -1.96 22.55 31.41
N SER A 282 -2.66 21.81 32.27
CA SER A 282 -3.12 20.44 31.98
C SER A 282 -3.91 20.31 30.66
N MET A 283 -4.67 21.33 30.29
CA MET A 283 -5.43 21.36 29.04
C MET A 283 -4.52 21.41 27.81
N TYR A 284 -3.36 22.07 27.87
CA TYR A 284 -2.38 22.07 26.79
C TYR A 284 -1.95 20.64 26.47
N TYR A 285 -1.48 19.89 27.48
CA TYR A 285 -1.07 18.49 27.31
C TYR A 285 -2.20 17.58 26.81
N ALA A 286 -3.45 17.84 27.21
CA ALA A 286 -4.59 17.08 26.72
C ALA A 286 -4.85 17.34 25.22
N LEU A 287 -4.70 18.58 24.78
CA LEU A 287 -4.84 18.94 23.37
C LEU A 287 -3.64 18.48 22.54
N THR A 288 -2.41 18.50 23.08
CA THR A 288 -1.24 17.88 22.44
C THR A 288 -1.47 16.38 22.23
N ALA A 289 -2.08 15.69 23.18
CA ALA A 289 -2.44 14.28 22.99
C ALA A 289 -3.48 14.06 21.88
N VAL A 290 -4.38 15.02 21.67
CA VAL A 290 -5.33 15.00 20.55
C VAL A 290 -4.61 15.24 19.23
N GLU A 291 -3.70 16.20 19.19
CA GLU A 291 -2.86 16.53 18.03
C GLU A 291 -2.08 15.29 17.56
N GLU A 292 -1.25 14.73 18.43
CA GLU A 292 -0.45 13.52 18.17
C GLU A 292 -1.32 12.32 17.78
N GLY A 293 -2.43 12.12 18.49
CA GLY A 293 -3.37 11.05 18.19
C GLY A 293 -3.99 11.20 16.80
N MET A 294 -4.33 12.42 16.39
CA MET A 294 -4.82 12.71 15.04
C MET A 294 -3.73 12.44 14.00
N GLU A 295 -2.50 12.89 14.22
CA GLU A 295 -1.41 12.65 13.29
C GLU A 295 -1.15 11.16 13.05
N MET A 296 -0.97 10.39 14.13
CA MET A 296 -0.77 8.94 14.04
C MET A 296 -1.95 8.25 13.36
N LEU A 297 -3.19 8.63 13.66
CA LEU A 297 -4.39 8.09 13.02
C LEU A 297 -4.41 8.41 11.52
N GLY A 298 -4.06 9.63 11.14
CA GLY A 298 -3.93 10.07 9.75
C GLY A 298 -2.91 9.20 9.01
N ILE A 299 -1.71 9.02 9.56
CA ILE A 299 -0.65 8.20 8.96
C ILE A 299 -1.07 6.73 8.84
N VAL A 300 -1.66 6.14 9.89
CA VAL A 300 -2.11 4.73 9.85
C VAL A 300 -3.25 4.52 8.84
N THR A 301 -4.15 5.50 8.70
CA THR A 301 -5.19 5.49 7.66
C THR A 301 -4.57 5.59 6.26
N PHE A 302 -3.51 6.38 6.10
CA PHE A 302 -2.78 6.48 4.84
C PHE A 302 -2.07 5.17 4.49
N ILE A 303 -1.42 4.51 5.45
CA ILE A 303 -0.82 3.17 5.31
C ILE A 303 -1.87 2.18 4.80
N TYR A 304 -3.07 2.18 5.39
CA TYR A 304 -4.17 1.33 4.92
C TYR A 304 -4.52 1.62 3.45
N GLY A 305 -4.60 2.90 3.07
CA GLY A 305 -4.83 3.33 1.69
C GLY A 305 -3.74 2.84 0.73
N LEU A 306 -2.47 2.99 1.08
CA LEU A 306 -1.32 2.54 0.28
C LEU A 306 -1.30 1.02 0.10
N MET A 307 -1.46 0.27 1.19
CA MET A 307 -1.49 -1.18 1.15
C MET A 307 -2.69 -1.72 0.37
N THR A 308 -3.86 -1.08 0.51
CA THR A 308 -5.04 -1.43 -0.29
C THR A 308 -4.80 -1.14 -1.76
N TYR A 309 -4.18 0.00 -2.10
CA TYR A 309 -3.82 0.34 -3.47
C TYR A 309 -2.90 -0.70 -4.10
N ILE A 310 -1.85 -1.13 -3.38
CA ILE A 310 -0.93 -2.19 -3.82
C ILE A 310 -1.71 -3.47 -4.08
N SER A 311 -2.51 -3.92 -3.11
CA SER A 311 -3.25 -5.18 -3.22
C SER A 311 -4.32 -5.18 -4.31
N SER A 312 -4.96 -4.04 -4.59
CA SER A 312 -6.09 -3.98 -5.53
C SER A 312 -5.70 -3.55 -6.94
N SER A 313 -4.64 -2.76 -7.07
CA SER A 313 -4.33 -2.04 -8.32
C SER A 313 -2.99 -2.44 -8.94
N MET A 314 -2.16 -3.23 -8.24
CA MET A 314 -0.86 -3.66 -8.72
C MET A 314 -0.86 -5.19 -8.85
N LYS A 315 -1.04 -5.69 -10.08
CA LYS A 315 -0.93 -7.12 -10.37
C LYS A 315 0.52 -7.58 -10.12
N GLY A 316 0.71 -8.59 -9.28
CA GLY A 316 2.01 -9.25 -9.09
C GLY A 316 2.94 -8.69 -8.00
N ILE A 317 2.53 -7.65 -7.25
CA ILE A 317 3.29 -7.21 -6.07
C ILE A 317 2.61 -7.76 -4.81
N HIS A 318 3.09 -8.92 -4.38
CA HIS A 318 2.81 -9.41 -3.03
C HIS A 318 3.99 -9.00 -2.14
N LEU A 319 3.69 -8.28 -1.06
CA LEU A 319 4.66 -7.98 -0.01
C LEU A 319 5.00 -9.29 0.71
N LEU A 320 6.08 -9.93 0.24
CA LEU A 320 6.59 -11.20 0.73
C LEU A 320 7.81 -10.93 1.60
N VAL A 321 7.71 -11.29 2.88
CA VAL A 321 8.88 -11.37 3.75
C VAL A 321 9.39 -12.81 3.68
N SER A 322 10.53 -13.01 3.02
CA SER A 322 11.23 -14.29 3.01
C SER A 322 12.26 -14.30 4.14
N ILE A 323 12.04 -15.17 5.13
CA ILE A 323 13.02 -15.40 6.20
C ILE A 323 14.01 -16.46 5.71
N PRO A 324 15.28 -16.13 5.44
CA PRO A 324 16.24 -17.12 5.00
C PRO A 324 16.49 -18.12 6.12
N ALA A 325 16.20 -19.40 5.86
CA ALA A 325 16.44 -20.47 6.83
C ALA A 325 17.94 -20.55 7.19
N LYS A 326 18.23 -20.69 8.48
CA LYS A 326 19.58 -20.82 9.03
C LYS A 326 20.24 -22.07 8.41
N LYS A 327 21.40 -21.91 7.74
CA LYS A 327 22.20 -23.05 7.26
C LYS A 327 22.53 -23.96 8.45
N VAL A 328 21.92 -25.14 8.50
CA VAL A 328 22.39 -26.23 9.36
C VAL A 328 23.72 -26.69 8.76
N LYS A 329 24.83 -26.45 9.45
CA LYS A 329 26.12 -27.05 9.11
C LYS A 329 25.97 -28.56 9.34
N SER A 330 26.10 -29.35 8.27
CA SER A 330 26.21 -30.81 8.33
C SER A 330 27.52 -31.23 8.97
#